data_AF-A0A1C3KK76-F1
#
_entry.id   AF-A0A1C3KK76-F1
#
_cell.length_a   1.000
_cell.length_b   1.000
_cell.length_c   1.000
_cell.angle_alpha   90.00
_cell.angle_beta   90.00
_cell.angle_gamma   90.00
#
_symmetry.space_group_name_H-M   'P 1'
#
loop_
_entity.id
_entity.type
_entity.pdbx_description
1 polymer ?
#
loop_
_entity_poly.entity_id
_entity_poly.type
_entity_poly.pdbx_seq_one_letter_code
_entity_poly.pdbx_strand_id
1 'polypeptide(L)'
;MSPQVKDHFFEKYEKDYPFLLELPLYAIYIHFHRNDIHGHELHSSCESQIKNENAHTSEIRQVCKAVQTYLLQLDGLKDTFRLKDVSKTCEYLNYWIYDKIKHIKNSRDNIKNLYNTINPKSVHDLSDGCSNIKDFDISEDEFNRKKELFFHAENLYWIEKKYITIPTKYSSFYEKYLVKCAEYYNEIMLNTYCKNNDEYKLELKNFSTNFNN
;
A
#
# COMPACT_ATOMS: atom_id res chain seq x y z
N MET A 1 6.51 -6.09 -19.41
CA MET A 1 5.26 -6.42 -18.71
C MET A 1 4.22 -5.38 -19.11
N SER A 2 2.97 -5.79 -19.35
CA SER A 2 1.87 -4.82 -19.54
C SER A 2 1.70 -4.02 -18.24
N PRO A 3 1.43 -2.70 -18.26
CA PRO A 3 1.17 -1.95 -17.05
C PRO A 3 -0.03 -2.56 -16.34
N GLN A 4 0.16 -3.03 -15.10
CA GLN A 4 -0.95 -3.47 -14.28
C GLN A 4 -1.75 -2.23 -13.92
N VAL A 5 -2.99 -2.14 -14.39
CA VAL A 5 -3.84 -0.95 -14.21
C VAL A 5 -4.40 -0.88 -12.78
N LYS A 6 -4.26 -1.95 -12.01
CA LYS A 6 -4.94 -2.16 -10.74
C LYS A 6 -4.14 -3.07 -9.80
N ASP A 7 -4.30 -2.87 -8.50
CA ASP A 7 -3.70 -3.73 -7.48
C ASP A 7 -4.36 -5.12 -7.46
N HIS A 8 -3.55 -6.18 -7.29
CA HIS A 8 -4.02 -7.57 -7.25
C HIS A 8 -5.13 -7.81 -6.22
N PHE A 9 -5.09 -7.12 -5.06
CA PHE A 9 -6.17 -7.21 -4.08
C PHE A 9 -7.53 -6.86 -4.70
N PHE A 10 -7.60 -5.74 -5.42
CA PHE A 10 -8.87 -5.31 -5.99
C PHE A 10 -9.25 -6.13 -7.22
N GLU A 11 -8.30 -6.63 -8.01
CA GLU A 11 -8.59 -7.60 -9.09
C GLU A 11 -9.25 -8.87 -8.53
N LYS A 12 -8.80 -9.34 -7.35
CA LYS A 12 -9.34 -10.50 -6.66
C LYS A 12 -10.75 -10.27 -6.10
N TYR A 13 -11.02 -9.09 -5.54
CA TYR A 13 -12.22 -8.86 -4.72
C TYR A 13 -13.31 -7.99 -5.34
N GLU A 14 -13.01 -7.17 -6.36
CA GLU A 14 -13.97 -6.17 -6.85
C GLU A 14 -15.26 -6.74 -7.45
N LYS A 15 -15.19 -7.92 -8.06
CA LYS A 15 -16.35 -8.52 -8.73
C LYS A 15 -17.38 -9.00 -7.71
N ASP A 16 -16.89 -9.57 -6.61
CA ASP A 16 -17.73 -10.09 -5.54
C ASP A 16 -18.15 -8.99 -4.57
N TYR A 17 -17.35 -7.91 -4.47
CA TYR A 17 -17.55 -6.80 -3.53
C TYR A 17 -17.38 -5.44 -4.24
N PRO A 18 -18.30 -5.06 -5.15
CA PRO A 18 -18.14 -3.88 -6.00
C PRO A 18 -18.10 -2.55 -5.25
N PHE A 19 -18.63 -2.50 -4.02
CA PHE A 19 -18.53 -1.30 -3.18
C PHE A 19 -17.08 -0.94 -2.82
N LEU A 20 -16.13 -1.88 -2.89
CA LEU A 20 -14.71 -1.61 -2.63
C LEU A 20 -14.17 -0.50 -3.55
N LEU A 21 -14.76 -0.35 -4.74
CA LEU A 21 -14.39 0.67 -5.71
C LEU A 21 -14.80 2.09 -5.29
N GLU A 22 -15.69 2.22 -4.30
CA GLU A 22 -16.15 3.50 -3.76
C GLU A 22 -15.34 3.93 -2.51
N LEU A 23 -14.44 3.07 -2.04
CA LEU A 23 -13.63 3.30 -0.84
C LEU A 23 -12.35 4.09 -1.18
N PRO A 24 -11.88 4.95 -0.27
CA PRO A 24 -10.68 5.76 -0.48
C PRO A 24 -9.44 4.97 -0.86
N LEU A 25 -9.25 3.78 -0.26
CA LEU A 25 -8.11 2.92 -0.53
C LEU A 25 -8.00 2.58 -2.03
N TYR A 26 -9.12 2.22 -2.67
CA TYR A 26 -9.13 1.92 -4.11
C TYR A 26 -8.74 3.14 -4.94
N ALA A 27 -9.34 4.30 -4.66
CA ALA A 27 -9.09 5.51 -5.42
C ALA A 27 -7.62 5.98 -5.30
N ILE A 28 -7.02 5.87 -4.13
CA ILE A 28 -5.59 6.17 -3.90
C ILE A 28 -4.70 5.18 -4.66
N TYR A 29 -5.00 3.88 -4.62
CA TYR A 29 -4.19 2.89 -5.33
C TYR A 29 -4.31 3.00 -6.85
N ILE A 30 -5.46 3.43 -7.38
CA ILE A 30 -5.61 3.77 -8.80
C ILE A 30 -4.70 4.95 -9.17
N HIS A 31 -4.60 5.96 -8.29
CA HIS A 31 -3.70 7.09 -8.49
C HIS A 31 -2.24 6.65 -8.55
N PHE A 32 -1.81 5.77 -7.64
CA PHE A 32 -0.46 5.19 -7.68
C PHE A 32 -0.21 4.31 -8.91
N HIS A 33 -1.21 3.60 -9.45
CA HIS A 33 -0.99 2.76 -10.64
C HIS A 33 -1.01 3.53 -11.97
N ARG A 34 -1.77 4.62 -12.06
CA ARG A 34 -1.89 5.41 -13.31
C ARG A 34 -0.63 6.21 -13.64
N ASN A 35 0.09 6.64 -12.61
CA ASN A 35 1.24 7.52 -12.75
C ASN A 35 2.59 6.76 -12.84
N ASP A 36 2.57 5.42 -12.71
CA ASP A 36 3.76 4.54 -12.84
C ASP A 36 4.45 4.67 -14.20
N ILE A 37 3.74 5.21 -15.20
CA ILE A 37 4.17 5.16 -16.60
C ILE A 37 5.11 6.33 -16.95
N HIS A 38 5.18 7.42 -16.18
CA HIS A 38 5.82 8.66 -16.65
C HIS A 38 6.52 9.51 -15.57
N GLY A 39 7.33 8.91 -14.69
CA GLY A 39 8.25 9.66 -13.82
C GLY A 39 9.35 10.37 -14.62
N HIS A 40 9.09 11.60 -15.07
CA HIS A 40 9.95 12.41 -15.94
C HIS A 40 10.83 13.42 -15.18
N GLU A 41 11.34 13.09 -14.00
CA GLU A 41 12.35 13.96 -13.38
C GLU A 41 13.71 13.79 -14.08
N LEU A 42 14.04 14.77 -14.93
CA LEU A 42 15.32 14.92 -15.63
C LEU A 42 16.54 15.01 -14.69
N HIS A 43 16.32 15.16 -13.38
CA HIS A 43 17.37 15.24 -12.35
C HIS A 43 17.02 14.46 -11.07
N SER A 44 16.34 13.31 -11.19
CA SER A 44 16.03 12.48 -10.02
C SER A 44 17.33 12.00 -9.35
N SER A 45 17.48 12.20 -8.03
CA SER A 45 18.56 11.60 -7.24
C SER A 45 18.61 10.08 -7.38
N CYS A 46 17.49 9.44 -7.76
CA CYS A 46 17.37 8.02 -8.10
C CYS A 46 18.42 7.51 -9.08
N GLU A 47 18.75 8.26 -10.14
CA GLU A 47 19.75 7.81 -11.14
C GLU A 47 21.17 7.76 -10.55
N SER A 48 21.48 8.70 -9.65
CA SER A 48 22.80 8.83 -9.04
C SER A 48 23.01 7.88 -7.84
N GLN A 49 21.96 7.62 -7.06
CA GLN A 49 22.03 6.84 -5.83
C GLN A 49 21.86 5.33 -6.04
N ILE A 50 21.09 4.94 -7.06
CA ILE A 50 20.85 3.53 -7.38
C ILE A 50 21.86 3.13 -8.46
N LYS A 51 22.84 2.30 -8.10
CA LYS A 51 23.98 1.96 -8.97
C LYS A 51 23.57 0.97 -10.06
N ASN A 52 24.10 1.19 -11.26
CA ASN A 52 23.90 0.29 -12.40
C ASN A 52 24.70 -1.00 -12.21
N GLU A 53 24.10 -1.96 -11.54
CA GLU A 53 24.73 -3.24 -11.18
C GLU A 53 24.17 -4.40 -12.00
N ASN A 54 22.90 -4.32 -12.43
CA ASN A 54 22.25 -5.35 -13.22
C ASN A 54 21.07 -4.79 -14.03
N ALA A 55 20.48 -5.62 -14.90
CA ALA A 55 19.35 -5.23 -15.74
C ALA A 55 18.12 -4.73 -14.93
N HIS A 56 17.93 -5.27 -13.73
CA HIS A 56 16.83 -4.92 -12.83
C HIS A 56 17.04 -3.59 -12.08
N THR A 57 18.22 -2.97 -12.14
CA THR A 57 18.46 -1.63 -11.60
C THR A 57 17.51 -0.60 -12.23
N SER A 58 17.21 -0.75 -13.52
CA SER A 58 16.29 0.13 -14.23
C SER A 58 14.88 0.13 -13.62
N GLU A 59 14.40 -1.02 -13.15
CA GLU A 59 13.09 -1.18 -12.50
C GLU A 59 13.07 -0.46 -11.14
N ILE A 60 14.12 -0.61 -10.32
CA ILE A 60 14.22 0.10 -9.02
C ILE A 60 14.27 1.62 -9.22
N ARG A 61 14.98 2.10 -10.25
CA ARG A 61 15.02 3.53 -10.58
C ARG A 61 13.66 4.06 -11.01
N GLN A 62 12.88 3.28 -11.77
CA GLN A 62 11.52 3.64 -12.15
C GLN A 62 10.62 3.76 -10.93
N VAL A 63 10.66 2.79 -10.02
CA VAL A 63 9.92 2.86 -8.75
C VAL A 63 10.33 4.10 -7.96
N CYS A 64 11.63 4.36 -7.82
CA CYS A 64 12.14 5.53 -7.11
C CYS A 64 11.57 6.86 -7.66
N LYS A 65 11.56 7.04 -8.98
CA LYS A 65 11.02 8.24 -9.63
C LYS A 65 9.51 8.39 -9.44
N ALA A 66 8.78 7.29 -9.53
CA ALA A 66 7.34 7.27 -9.26
C ALA A 66 7.05 7.70 -7.81
N VAL A 67 7.80 7.17 -6.85
CA VAL A 67 7.67 7.54 -5.43
C VAL A 67 7.95 9.02 -5.20
N GLN A 68 9.01 9.58 -5.79
CA GLN A 68 9.30 11.02 -5.67
C GLN A 68 8.13 11.87 -6.15
N THR A 69 7.47 11.46 -7.24
CA THR A 69 6.25 12.10 -7.73
C THR A 69 5.08 11.94 -6.76
N TYR A 70 4.90 10.75 -6.16
CA TYR A 70 3.79 10.50 -5.22
C TYR A 70 3.96 11.23 -3.90
N LEU A 71 5.19 11.37 -3.40
CA LEU A 71 5.50 12.14 -2.20
C LEU A 71 4.98 13.57 -2.30
N LEU A 72 5.10 14.21 -3.47
CA LEU A 72 4.58 15.56 -3.74
C LEU A 72 3.05 15.66 -3.70
N GLN A 73 2.35 14.53 -3.81
CA GLN A 73 0.89 14.48 -3.97
C GLN A 73 0.18 13.98 -2.70
N LEU A 74 0.91 13.50 -1.68
CA LEU A 74 0.31 12.86 -0.52
C LEU A 74 -0.61 13.78 0.27
N ASP A 75 -0.25 15.05 0.49
CA ASP A 75 -1.11 16.00 1.19
C ASP A 75 -2.41 16.28 0.42
N GLY A 76 -2.32 16.41 -0.90
CA GLY A 76 -3.50 16.57 -1.75
C GLY A 76 -4.42 15.34 -1.71
N LEU A 77 -3.84 14.13 -1.69
CA LEU A 77 -4.61 12.88 -1.54
C LEU A 77 -5.26 12.80 -0.14
N LYS A 78 -4.52 13.16 0.92
CA LYS A 78 -5.03 13.24 2.29
C LYS A 78 -6.25 14.15 2.35
N ASP A 79 -6.18 15.36 1.82
CA ASP A 79 -7.30 16.31 1.83
C ASP A 79 -8.49 15.83 0.99
N THR A 80 -8.21 15.33 -0.23
CA THR A 80 -9.23 14.83 -1.16
C THR A 80 -10.05 13.71 -0.54
N PHE A 81 -9.39 12.77 0.13
CA PHE A 81 -10.03 11.61 0.74
C PHE A 81 -10.35 11.79 2.23
N ARG A 82 -10.11 12.99 2.77
CA ARG A 82 -10.35 13.34 4.19
C ARG A 82 -9.70 12.36 5.16
N LEU A 83 -8.46 11.96 4.86
CA LEU A 83 -7.67 11.12 5.75
C LEU A 83 -7.30 11.90 7.01
N LYS A 84 -7.10 11.18 8.11
CA LYS A 84 -6.78 11.77 9.43
C LYS A 84 -5.54 12.66 9.37
N ASP A 85 -4.48 12.17 8.74
CA ASP A 85 -3.21 12.86 8.58
C ASP A 85 -2.42 12.25 7.42
N VAL A 86 -1.31 12.90 7.03
CA VAL A 86 -0.51 12.47 5.88
C VAL A 86 0.15 11.11 6.11
N SER A 87 0.38 10.70 7.36
CA SER A 87 1.02 9.42 7.69
C SER A 87 0.23 8.23 7.15
N LYS A 88 -1.09 8.40 7.00
CA LYS A 88 -1.95 7.36 6.44
C LYS A 88 -1.72 7.16 4.93
N THR A 89 -1.60 8.24 4.18
CA THR A 89 -1.17 8.19 2.78
C THR A 89 0.24 7.64 2.62
N CYS A 90 1.16 7.96 3.55
CA CYS A 90 2.50 7.39 3.57
C CYS A 90 2.49 5.88 3.83
N GLU A 91 1.59 5.40 4.69
CA GLU A 91 1.42 3.96 4.97
C GLU A 91 0.98 3.21 3.71
N TYR A 92 -0.02 3.74 3.00
CA TYR A 92 -0.47 3.21 1.71
C TYR A 92 0.66 3.20 0.68
N LEU A 93 1.43 4.29 0.61
CA LEU A 93 2.59 4.37 -0.27
C LEU A 93 3.66 3.34 0.09
N ASN A 94 3.93 3.09 1.37
CA ASN A 94 4.93 2.10 1.80
C ASN A 94 4.57 0.68 1.33
N TYR A 95 3.30 0.29 1.50
CA TYR A 95 2.81 -0.99 0.97
C TYR A 95 2.91 -1.03 -0.56
N TRP A 96 2.60 0.06 -1.25
CA TRP A 96 2.75 0.12 -2.70
C TRP A 96 4.22 -0.02 -3.14
N ILE A 97 5.17 0.66 -2.49
CA ILE A 97 6.61 0.59 -2.80
C ILE A 97 7.08 -0.86 -2.69
N TYR A 98 6.83 -1.48 -1.55
CA TYR A 98 7.32 -2.82 -1.29
C TYR A 98 6.72 -3.85 -2.28
N ASP A 99 5.44 -3.68 -2.61
CA ASP A 99 4.76 -4.52 -3.61
C ASP A 99 5.44 -4.50 -4.98
N LYS A 100 5.96 -3.34 -5.39
CA LYS A 100 6.65 -3.19 -6.68
C LYS A 100 8.06 -3.76 -6.66
N ILE A 101 8.74 -3.76 -5.51
CA ILE A 101 10.16 -4.14 -5.43
C ILE A 101 10.41 -5.55 -4.91
N LYS A 102 9.47 -6.18 -4.19
CA LYS A 102 9.66 -7.48 -3.54
C LYS A 102 10.09 -8.61 -4.48
N HIS A 103 9.72 -8.56 -5.75
CA HIS A 103 10.08 -9.56 -6.77
C HIS A 103 11.39 -9.25 -7.48
N ILE A 104 11.91 -8.03 -7.35
CA ILE A 104 13.04 -7.54 -8.12
C ILE A 104 14.31 -8.11 -7.52
N LYS A 105 15.00 -8.96 -8.28
CA LYS A 105 16.31 -9.49 -7.89
C LYS A 105 17.37 -8.40 -8.04
N ASN A 106 17.57 -7.61 -6.99
CA ASN A 106 18.59 -6.55 -6.93
C ASN A 106 19.50 -6.69 -5.70
N SER A 107 20.59 -5.91 -5.67
CA SER A 107 21.45 -5.86 -4.50
C SER A 107 20.73 -5.21 -3.31
N ARG A 108 21.03 -5.67 -2.10
CA ARG A 108 20.55 -5.05 -0.87
C ARG A 108 20.96 -3.58 -0.76
N ASP A 109 22.10 -3.22 -1.33
CA ASP A 109 22.57 -1.83 -1.39
C ASP A 109 21.64 -0.96 -2.23
N ASN A 110 21.18 -1.44 -3.40
CA ASN A 110 20.22 -0.69 -4.22
C ASN A 110 18.85 -0.55 -3.56
N ILE A 111 18.36 -1.57 -2.85
CA ILE A 111 17.12 -1.48 -2.06
C ILE A 111 17.28 -0.46 -0.93
N LYS A 112 18.39 -0.51 -0.19
CA LYS A 112 18.69 0.47 0.85
C LYS A 112 18.80 1.90 0.28
N ASN A 113 19.45 2.05 -0.87
CA ASN A 113 19.60 3.34 -1.53
C ASN A 113 18.25 3.88 -2.03
N LEU A 114 17.34 3.03 -2.51
CA LEU A 114 15.97 3.43 -2.82
C LEU A 114 15.31 4.09 -1.59
N TYR A 115 15.25 3.39 -0.45
CA TYR A 115 14.62 3.90 0.77
C TYR A 115 15.29 5.15 1.32
N ASN A 116 16.62 5.26 1.22
CA ASN A 116 17.35 6.47 1.59
C ASN A 116 17.01 7.65 0.66
N THR A 117 16.85 7.39 -0.64
CA THR A 117 16.61 8.43 -1.66
C THR A 117 15.19 8.97 -1.61
N ILE A 118 14.21 8.11 -1.32
CA ILE A 118 12.80 8.49 -1.17
C ILE A 118 12.48 8.97 0.25
N ASN A 119 13.49 9.09 1.13
CA ASN A 119 13.27 9.50 2.51
C ASN A 119 12.64 10.91 2.52
N PRO A 120 11.40 11.07 3.03
CA PRO A 120 10.64 12.32 2.99
C PRO A 120 11.40 13.51 3.57
N LYS A 121 12.27 13.28 4.57
CA LYS A 121 13.13 14.31 5.18
C LYS A 121 14.14 14.91 4.22
N SER A 122 14.54 14.14 3.20
CA SER A 122 15.50 14.56 2.18
C SER A 122 14.84 15.23 0.97
N VAL A 123 13.55 14.98 0.74
CA VAL A 123 12.91 15.39 -0.51
C VAL A 123 12.23 16.77 -0.35
N HIS A 124 11.42 17.06 0.69
CA HIS A 124 10.55 18.26 0.62
C HIS A 124 10.08 18.91 1.94
N ASP A 125 10.81 18.86 3.06
CA ASP A 125 10.32 19.43 4.35
C ASP A 125 8.93 18.90 4.79
N LEU A 126 8.47 17.77 4.23
CA LEU A 126 7.33 16.99 4.71
C LEU A 126 7.69 16.49 6.12
N SER A 127 7.41 17.33 7.11
CA SER A 127 7.81 17.16 8.50
C SER A 127 7.27 15.83 9.03
N ASP A 128 8.17 14.90 9.40
CA ASP A 128 7.98 13.64 10.17
C ASP A 128 6.81 12.68 9.80
N GLY A 129 5.87 13.06 8.93
CA GLY A 129 4.60 12.39 8.71
C GLY A 129 4.74 11.07 7.96
N CYS A 130 5.76 10.95 7.10
CA CYS A 130 6.05 9.73 6.35
C CYS A 130 7.23 8.92 6.93
N SER A 131 7.52 9.06 8.24
CA SER A 131 8.57 8.29 8.92
C SER A 131 8.33 6.77 8.93
N ASN A 132 7.12 6.33 8.57
CA ASN A 132 6.72 4.93 8.44
C ASN A 132 7.08 4.28 7.10
N ILE A 133 7.61 5.02 6.12
CA ILE A 133 8.12 4.44 4.86
C ILE A 133 9.44 3.73 5.16
N LYS A 134 9.43 2.41 5.07
CA LYS A 134 10.58 1.55 5.35
C LYS A 134 10.45 0.22 4.64
N ASP A 135 11.60 -0.41 4.41
CA ASP A 135 11.66 -1.81 4.01
C ASP A 135 11.01 -2.69 5.10
N PHE A 136 10.16 -3.63 4.69
CA PHE A 136 9.55 -4.59 5.60
C PHE A 136 10.50 -5.74 5.97
N ASP A 137 11.55 -6.00 5.18
CA ASP A 137 12.54 -7.09 5.41
C ASP A 137 11.90 -8.48 5.67
N ILE A 138 10.79 -8.77 4.99
CA ILE A 138 10.07 -10.06 5.03
C ILE A 138 10.12 -10.76 3.66
N SER A 139 9.66 -12.00 3.58
CA SER A 139 9.53 -12.67 2.27
C SER A 139 8.33 -12.12 1.48
N GLU A 140 8.34 -12.36 0.17
CA GLU A 140 7.24 -12.01 -0.73
C GLU A 140 5.89 -12.60 -0.28
N ASP A 141 5.87 -13.88 0.07
CA ASP A 141 4.67 -14.59 0.52
C ASP A 141 4.12 -14.04 1.83
N GLU A 142 5.00 -13.65 2.75
CA GLU A 142 4.61 -13.00 4.00
C GLU A 142 4.10 -11.60 3.73
N PHE A 143 4.76 -10.84 2.87
CA PHE A 143 4.28 -9.52 2.50
C PHE A 143 2.89 -9.57 1.85
N ASN A 144 2.65 -10.52 0.95
CA ASN A 144 1.35 -10.70 0.30
C ASN A 144 0.24 -10.89 1.34
N ARG A 145 0.48 -11.76 2.33
CA ARG A 145 -0.49 -12.01 3.41
C ARG A 145 -0.70 -10.78 4.30
N LYS A 146 0.39 -10.11 4.68
CA LYS A 146 0.38 -8.89 5.50
C LYS A 146 -0.38 -7.75 4.80
N LYS A 147 -0.11 -7.53 3.51
CA LYS A 147 -0.77 -6.51 2.68
C LYS A 147 -2.27 -6.79 2.52
N GLU A 148 -2.66 -8.03 2.25
CA GLU A 148 -4.07 -8.38 2.14
C GLU A 148 -4.80 -8.20 3.48
N LEU A 149 -4.18 -8.56 4.61
CA LEU A 149 -4.72 -8.28 5.95
C LEU A 149 -4.89 -6.77 6.20
N PHE A 150 -3.87 -5.98 5.86
CA PHE A 150 -3.91 -4.53 5.93
C PHE A 150 -5.07 -3.96 5.11
N PHE A 151 -5.23 -4.39 3.85
CA PHE A 151 -6.28 -3.88 2.97
C PHE A 151 -7.68 -4.21 3.49
N HIS A 152 -7.89 -5.43 4.01
CA HIS A 152 -9.15 -5.76 4.65
C HIS A 152 -9.43 -4.88 5.87
N ALA A 153 -8.44 -4.68 6.75
CA ALA A 153 -8.58 -3.81 7.91
C ALA A 153 -8.94 -2.36 7.51
N GLU A 154 -8.30 -1.84 6.48
CA GLU A 154 -8.55 -0.50 5.95
C GLU A 154 -9.93 -0.37 5.31
N ASN A 155 -10.36 -1.36 4.54
CA ASN A 155 -11.69 -1.33 3.96
C ASN A 155 -12.76 -1.40 5.05
N LEU A 156 -12.59 -2.22 6.10
CA LEU A 156 -13.50 -2.26 7.26
C LEU A 156 -13.63 -0.88 7.93
N TYR A 157 -12.51 -0.19 8.17
CA TYR A 157 -12.51 1.18 8.68
C TYR A 157 -13.33 2.14 7.81
N TRP A 158 -13.11 2.09 6.48
CA TRP A 158 -13.83 2.98 5.57
C TRP A 158 -15.30 2.63 5.42
N ILE A 159 -15.66 1.35 5.51
CA ILE A 159 -17.06 0.91 5.53
C ILE A 159 -17.76 1.51 6.74
N GLU A 160 -17.19 1.40 7.93
CA GLU A 160 -17.75 1.99 9.16
C GLU A 160 -17.92 3.51 9.01
N LYS A 161 -16.90 4.22 8.53
CA LYS A 161 -16.94 5.69 8.35
C LYS A 161 -17.90 6.16 7.26
N LYS A 162 -18.09 5.38 6.21
CA LYS A 162 -18.94 5.73 5.07
C LYS A 162 -20.31 5.04 5.08
N TYR A 163 -20.61 4.21 6.09
CA TYR A 163 -21.79 3.33 6.10
C TYR A 163 -23.08 4.06 5.76
N ILE A 164 -23.29 5.24 6.35
CA ILE A 164 -24.49 6.08 6.15
C ILE A 164 -24.60 6.61 4.71
N THR A 165 -23.46 6.76 4.01
CA THR A 165 -23.41 7.29 2.64
C THR A 165 -23.46 6.21 1.57
N ILE A 166 -23.36 4.93 1.94
CA ILE A 166 -23.39 3.86 0.97
C ILE A 166 -24.85 3.51 0.60
N PRO A 167 -25.18 3.40 -0.70
CA PRO A 167 -26.47 2.91 -1.14
C PRO A 167 -26.88 1.56 -0.53
N THR A 168 -28.12 1.46 -0.05
CA THR A 168 -28.70 0.24 0.55
C THR A 168 -28.59 -1.00 -0.34
N LYS A 169 -28.51 -0.83 -1.66
CA LYS A 169 -28.24 -1.92 -2.63
C LYS A 169 -26.94 -2.68 -2.35
N TYR A 170 -26.01 -2.14 -1.57
CA TYR A 170 -24.76 -2.79 -1.20
C TYR A 170 -24.82 -3.57 0.13
N SER A 171 -25.93 -3.53 0.89
CA SER A 171 -26.04 -4.18 2.21
C SER A 171 -25.66 -5.67 2.17
N SER A 172 -26.22 -6.42 1.22
CA SER A 172 -25.90 -7.85 1.06
C SER A 172 -24.45 -8.11 0.67
N PHE A 173 -23.80 -7.16 -0.01
CA PHE A 173 -22.38 -7.28 -0.35
C PHE A 173 -21.50 -7.03 0.88
N TYR A 174 -21.91 -6.13 1.79
CA TYR A 174 -21.21 -5.91 3.06
C TYR A 174 -21.23 -7.13 3.95
N GLU A 175 -22.40 -7.73 4.17
CA GLU A 175 -22.52 -8.94 4.98
C GLU A 175 -21.62 -10.05 4.46
N LYS A 176 -21.63 -10.27 3.14
CA LYS A 176 -20.73 -11.25 2.50
C LYS A 176 -19.25 -10.88 2.65
N TYR A 177 -18.91 -9.60 2.60
CA TYR A 177 -17.54 -9.14 2.78
C TYR A 177 -17.06 -9.32 4.21
N LEU A 178 -17.91 -9.06 5.21
CA LEU A 178 -17.61 -9.30 6.62
C LEU A 178 -17.31 -10.77 6.88
N VAL A 179 -18.10 -11.69 6.31
CA VAL A 179 -17.81 -13.13 6.37
C VAL A 179 -16.44 -13.43 5.75
N LYS A 180 -16.15 -12.87 4.56
CA LYS A 180 -14.87 -13.09 3.89
C LYS A 180 -13.67 -12.55 4.68
N CYS A 181 -13.82 -11.38 5.29
CA CYS A 181 -12.83 -10.79 6.20
C CYS A 181 -12.58 -11.72 7.39
N ALA A 182 -13.63 -12.24 8.04
CA ALA A 182 -13.50 -13.15 9.16
C ALA A 182 -12.80 -14.47 8.77
N GLU A 183 -13.15 -15.05 7.61
CA GLU A 183 -12.48 -16.24 7.08
C GLU A 183 -10.98 -16.02 6.88
N TYR A 184 -10.60 -14.91 6.22
CA TYR A 184 -9.21 -14.58 5.96
C TYR A 184 -8.43 -14.33 7.25
N TYR A 185 -9.01 -13.59 8.20
CA TYR A 185 -8.39 -13.37 9.51
C TYR A 185 -8.17 -14.69 10.27
N ASN A 186 -9.15 -15.60 10.24
CA ASN A 186 -9.02 -16.91 10.88
C ASN A 186 -7.90 -17.74 10.23
N GLU A 187 -7.76 -17.71 8.91
CA GLU A 187 -6.65 -18.36 8.19
C GLU A 187 -5.28 -17.83 8.68
N ILE A 188 -5.15 -16.50 8.80
CA ILE A 188 -3.94 -15.86 9.33
C ILE A 188 -3.68 -16.27 10.79
N MET A 189 -4.71 -16.36 11.63
CA MET A 189 -4.58 -16.74 13.04
C MET A 189 -4.23 -18.22 13.24
N LEU A 190 -4.61 -19.10 12.29
CA LEU A 190 -4.20 -20.50 12.28
C LEU A 190 -2.73 -20.67 11.84
N ASN A 191 -2.19 -19.70 11.09
CA ASN A 191 -0.78 -19.65 10.74
C ASN A 191 0.05 -19.18 11.95
N THR A 192 0.78 -20.11 12.59
CA THR A 192 1.56 -19.85 13.81
C THR A 192 2.66 -18.81 13.62
N TYR A 193 3.21 -18.69 12.41
CA TYR A 193 4.17 -17.64 12.09
C TYR A 193 3.49 -16.27 12.11
N CYS A 194 2.42 -16.08 11.33
CA CYS A 194 1.72 -14.79 11.25
C CYS A 194 1.20 -14.34 12.62
N LYS A 195 0.67 -15.29 13.41
CA LYS A 195 0.16 -15.01 14.76
C LYS A 195 1.23 -14.51 15.74
N ASN A 196 2.45 -15.07 15.67
CA ASN A 196 3.52 -14.78 16.64
C ASN A 196 4.55 -13.78 16.12
N ASN A 197 4.49 -13.42 14.84
CA ASN A 197 5.43 -12.48 14.24
C ASN A 197 5.03 -11.04 14.59
N ASP A 198 5.97 -10.32 15.20
CA ASP A 198 5.80 -8.89 15.52
C ASP A 198 5.50 -8.03 14.29
N GLU A 199 5.93 -8.44 13.10
CA GLU A 199 5.62 -7.76 11.84
C GLU A 199 4.12 -7.72 11.54
N TYR A 200 3.30 -8.68 12.01
CA TYR A 200 1.85 -8.69 11.75
C TYR A 200 1.03 -8.06 12.87
N LYS A 201 1.66 -7.76 14.00
CA LYS A 201 0.97 -7.39 15.24
C LYS A 201 0.12 -6.14 15.10
N LEU A 202 0.60 -5.16 14.35
CA LEU A 202 -0.13 -3.91 14.12
C LEU A 202 -1.36 -4.15 13.23
N GLU A 203 -1.20 -4.88 12.13
CA GLU A 203 -2.29 -5.19 11.19
C GLU A 203 -3.35 -6.08 11.84
N LEU A 204 -2.95 -7.08 12.63
CA LEU A 204 -3.87 -7.92 13.39
C LEU A 204 -4.69 -7.10 14.39
N LYS A 205 -4.04 -6.19 15.11
CA LYS A 205 -4.71 -5.28 16.05
C LYS A 205 -5.67 -4.34 15.32
N ASN A 206 -5.24 -3.72 14.22
CA ASN A 206 -6.05 -2.79 13.45
C ASN A 206 -7.27 -3.52 12.85
N PHE A 207 -7.05 -4.71 12.29
CA PHE A 207 -8.12 -5.55 11.76
C PHE A 207 -9.15 -5.86 12.84
N SER A 208 -8.72 -6.41 13.99
CA SER A 208 -9.63 -6.78 15.08
C SER A 208 -10.38 -5.57 15.62
N THR A 209 -9.73 -4.40 15.71
CA THR A 209 -10.38 -3.15 16.13
C THR A 209 -11.45 -2.74 15.13
N ASN A 210 -11.14 -2.71 13.84
CA ASN A 210 -12.05 -2.24 12.81
C ASN A 210 -13.20 -3.23 12.54
N PHE A 211 -12.99 -4.53 12.75
CA PHE A 211 -14.01 -5.56 12.57
C PHE A 211 -15.06 -5.56 13.70
N ASN A 212 -14.66 -5.18 14.92
CA ASN A 212 -15.53 -5.21 16.10
C ASN A 212 -16.23 -3.86 16.38
N ASN A 213 -15.94 -2.81 15.61
CA ASN A 213 -16.62 -1.52 15.67
C ASN A 213 -17.91 -1.55 14.86
#